data_AF-A0A2N0H4T2-F1
#
_entry.id   AF-A0A2N0H4T2-F1
#
_cell.length_a   1.000
_cell.length_b   1.000
_cell.length_c   1.000
_cell.angle_alpha   90.00
_cell.angle_beta   90.00
_cell.angle_gamma   90.00
#
_symmetry.space_group_name_H-M   'P 1'
#
loop_
_entity.id
_entity.type
_entity.pdbx_description
1 polymer ?
#
loop_
_entity_poly.entity_id
_entity_poly.type
_entity_poly.pdbx_seq_one_letter_code
_entity_poly.pdbx_strand_id
1 'polypeptide(L)' 'MRAYYLYGLVPSVLVLITACDPNAKPEYGNTGLPKNCRAYVQVVINDYKAKRHTADEAMAGLERNCGEHGTSWSTQ' A
#
# COMPACT_ATOMS: atom_id res chain seq x y z
N MET A 1 11.96 47.35 -19.20
CA MET A 1 11.32 48.42 -18.40
C MET A 1 10.60 47.77 -17.23
N ARG A 2 10.77 48.37 -16.04
CA ARG A 2 10.36 47.87 -14.71
C ARG A 2 8.86 47.64 -14.57
N ALA A 3 8.48 46.67 -13.73
CA ALA A 3 7.64 46.97 -12.56
C ALA A 3 7.80 45.86 -11.51
N TYR A 4 8.26 46.27 -10.34
CA TYR A 4 8.30 45.50 -9.10
C TYR A 4 6.87 45.29 -8.60
N TYR A 5 6.54 44.10 -8.07
CA TYR A 5 5.47 43.96 -7.09
C TYR A 5 5.95 43.17 -5.88
N LEU A 6 6.23 43.96 -4.84
CA LEU A 6 6.08 43.74 -3.41
C LEU A 6 6.30 42.34 -2.82
N TYR A 7 7.29 42.31 -1.92
CA TYR A 7 7.31 41.57 -0.66
C TYR A 7 5.89 41.34 -0.10
N GLY A 8 5.40 40.10 -0.19
CA GLY A 8 4.19 39.63 0.47
C GLY A 8 4.48 38.29 1.11
N LEU A 9 4.59 38.30 2.44
CA LEU A 9 4.75 37.15 3.33
C LEU A 9 3.88 35.96 2.88
N VAL A 10 4.49 34.92 2.33
CA VAL A 10 3.81 33.62 2.20
C VAL A 10 3.95 32.96 3.57
N PRO A 11 2.86 32.79 4.35
CA PRO A 11 2.96 32.07 5.60
C PRO A 11 3.42 30.66 5.25
N SER A 12 4.44 30.19 5.96
CA SER A 12 4.94 28.83 5.95
C SER A 12 3.81 27.89 6.36
N VAL A 13 2.91 27.59 5.41
CA VAL A 13 1.93 26.52 5.53
C VAL A 13 2.76 25.24 5.59
N LEU A 14 2.98 24.76 6.81
CA LEU A 14 3.39 23.39 7.08
C LEU A 14 2.32 22.49 6.46
N VAL A 15 2.55 22.09 5.21
CA VAL A 15 1.77 21.06 4.54
C VAL A 15 2.08 19.78 5.30
N LEU A 16 1.20 19.43 6.25
CA LEU A 16 1.13 18.09 6.84
C LEU A 16 0.67 17.16 5.72
N ILE A 17 1.60 16.68 4.91
CA ILE A 17 1.35 15.63 3.93
C ILE A 17 1.05 14.37 4.75
N THR A 18 -0.23 14.11 5.01
CA THR A 18 -0.64 12.83 5.58
C THR A 18 -0.29 11.77 4.55
N ALA A 19 0.74 10.96 4.83
CA ALA A 19 1.04 9.80 4.01
C ALA A 19 -0.24 8.94 3.91
N CYS A 20 -0.74 8.74 2.68
CA CYS A 20 -1.87 7.86 2.46
C CYS A 20 -1.47 6.45 2.86
N ASP A 21 -2.20 5.81 3.77
CA ASP A 21 -1.99 4.39 4.10
C ASP A 21 -2.31 3.54 2.85
N PRO A 22 -1.29 2.94 2.19
CA PRO A 22 -1.51 2.16 0.97
C PRO A 22 -2.28 0.86 1.24
N ASN A 23 -2.55 0.52 2.51
CA ASN A 23 -3.30 -0.64 2.95
C ASN A 23 -4.67 -0.29 3.55
N ALA A 24 -5.17 0.95 3.41
CA ALA A 24 -6.44 1.39 4.00
C ALA A 24 -7.65 0.56 3.52
N LYS A 25 -7.64 0.09 2.27
CA LYS A 25 -8.67 -0.76 1.65
C LYS A 25 -8.02 -1.82 0.75
N PRO A 26 -8.67 -2.95 0.45
CA PRO A 26 -8.14 -3.90 -0.51
C PRO A 26 -8.02 -3.24 -1.89
N GLU A 27 -6.88 -3.41 -2.55
CA GLU A 27 -6.67 -2.94 -3.92
C GLU A 27 -6.23 -4.08 -4.82
N TYR A 28 -6.75 -4.10 -6.05
CA TYR A 28 -6.48 -5.13 -7.05
C TYR A 28 -6.09 -4.48 -8.38
N GLY A 29 -5.25 -5.16 -9.16
CA GLY A 29 -4.86 -4.73 -10.50
C GLY A 29 -5.88 -5.13 -11.57
N ASN A 30 -5.59 -4.78 -12.82
CA ASN A 30 -6.45 -5.09 -13.97
C ASN A 30 -6.62 -6.60 -14.19
N THR A 31 -5.67 -7.41 -13.71
CA THR A 31 -5.70 -8.88 -13.75
C THR A 31 -6.48 -9.48 -12.58
N GLY A 32 -6.94 -8.66 -11.63
CA GLY A 32 -7.54 -9.12 -10.37
C GLY A 32 -6.52 -9.52 -9.30
N LEU A 33 -5.22 -9.38 -9.57
CA LEU A 33 -4.18 -9.69 -8.58
C LEU A 33 -4.14 -8.65 -7.46
N PRO A 34 -3.90 -9.05 -6.20
CA PRO A 34 -3.71 -8.11 -5.08
C PRO A 34 -2.61 -7.11 -5.41
N LYS A 35 -2.84 -5.82 -5.12
CA LYS A 35 -1.81 -4.78 -5.23
C LYS A 35 -1.20 -4.41 -3.88
N ASN A 36 -1.91 -4.65 -2.79
CA ASN A 36 -1.47 -4.28 -1.45
C ASN A 36 -1.66 -5.44 -0.45
N CYS A 37 -1.13 -5.26 0.75
CA CYS A 37 -1.17 -6.30 1.77
C CYS A 37 -2.58 -6.57 2.28
N ARG A 38 -3.45 -5.55 2.34
CA ARG A 38 -4.84 -5.77 2.72
C ARG A 38 -5.57 -6.71 1.75
N ALA A 39 -5.33 -6.59 0.44
CA ALA A 39 -5.87 -7.52 -0.55
C ALA A 39 -5.22 -8.91 -0.46
N TYR A 40 -3.90 -8.99 -0.32
CA TYR A 40 -3.19 -10.27 -0.29
C TYR A 40 -3.54 -11.11 0.95
N VAL A 41 -3.64 -10.49 2.12
CA VAL A 41 -4.10 -11.17 3.35
C VAL A 41 -5.49 -11.79 3.15
N GLN A 42 -6.40 -11.09 2.47
CA GLN A 42 -7.73 -11.63 2.20
C GLN A 42 -7.69 -12.86 1.28
N VAL A 43 -6.80 -12.88 0.28
CA VAL A 43 -6.57 -14.06 -0.57
C VAL A 43 -6.09 -15.24 0.28
N VAL A 44 -5.06 -15.03 1.11
CA VAL A 44 -4.52 -16.07 1.99
C VAL A 44 -5.57 -16.62 2.95
N ILE A 45 -6.37 -15.75 3.58
CA ILE A 45 -7.49 -16.17 4.45
C ILE A 45 -8.48 -17.05 3.69
N ASN A 46 -8.88 -16.63 2.49
CA ASN A 46 -9.85 -17.36 1.68
C ASN A 46 -9.32 -18.75 1.29
N ASP A 47 -8.05 -18.82 0.90
CA ASP A 47 -7.43 -20.06 0.45
C ASP A 47 -7.17 -21.03 1.61
N TYR A 48 -6.77 -20.52 2.78
CA TYR A 48 -6.64 -21.33 3.99
C TYR A 48 -8.00 -21.89 4.44
N LYS A 49 -9.05 -21.06 4.46
CA LYS A 49 -10.42 -21.51 4.78
C LYS A 49 -10.94 -22.54 3.78
N ALA A 50 -10.58 -22.40 2.51
CA ALA A 50 -10.88 -23.36 1.45
C ALA A 50 -9.99 -24.62 1.48
N LYS A 51 -9.10 -24.77 2.46
CA LYS A 51 -8.17 -25.90 2.60
C LYS A 51 -7.26 -26.10 1.38
N ARG A 52 -6.96 -25.02 0.65
CA ARG A 52 -6.05 -25.04 -0.51
C ARG A 52 -4.57 -25.00 -0.10
N HIS A 53 -4.28 -24.43 1.06
CA HIS A 53 -2.94 -24.32 1.63
C HIS A 53 -2.92 -24.72 3.10
N THR A 54 -1.80 -25.28 3.53
CA THR A 54 -1.46 -25.47 4.94
C THR A 54 -1.21 -24.14 5.63
N ALA A 55 -1.17 -24.15 6.97
CA ALA A 55 -0.80 -22.97 7.73
C ALA A 55 0.61 -22.48 7.39
N ASP A 56 1.58 -23.40 7.24
CA ASP A 56 2.97 -23.04 6.93
C ASP A 56 3.10 -22.40 5.54
N GLU A 57 2.39 -22.92 4.53
CA GLU A 57 2.35 -22.31 3.19
C GLU A 57 1.70 -20.93 3.20
N ALA A 58 0.62 -20.76 3.96
CA ALA A 58 -0.05 -19.48 4.13
C ALA A 58 0.87 -18.44 4.79
N MET A 59 1.55 -18.83 5.88
CA MET A 59 2.49 -17.96 6.60
C MET A 59 3.71 -17.61 5.75
N ALA A 60 4.29 -18.57 5.03
CA ALA A 60 5.38 -18.31 4.09
C ALA A 60 4.95 -17.37 2.96
N GLY A 61 3.73 -17.51 2.47
CA GLY A 61 3.13 -16.58 1.50
C GLY A 61 3.00 -15.17 2.06
N LEU A 62 2.50 -15.03 3.29
CA LEU A 62 2.37 -13.74 3.99
C LEU A 62 3.72 -13.08 4.19
N GLU A 63 4.72 -13.81 4.68
CA GLU A 63 6.06 -13.25 4.94
C GLU A 63 6.69 -12.66 3.67
N ARG A 64 6.64 -13.39 2.54
CA ARG A 64 7.21 -12.92 1.26
C ARG A 64 6.58 -11.64 0.73
N ASN A 65 5.30 -11.41 1.00
CA ASN A 65 4.53 -10.31 0.40
C ASN A 65 4.27 -9.15 1.36
N CYS A 66 4.18 -9.44 2.66
CA CYS A 66 3.68 -8.55 3.70
C CYS A 66 4.43 -8.67 5.04
N GLY A 67 5.44 -9.52 5.12
CA GLY A 67 6.35 -9.58 6.26
C GLY A 67 7.22 -8.33 6.37
N GLU A 68 8.08 -8.29 7.38
CA GLU A 68 8.97 -7.16 7.68
C GLU A 68 9.84 -6.74 6.48
N HIS A 69 10.20 -7.72 5.65
CA HIS A 69 10.97 -7.52 4.41
C HIS A 69 10.19 -7.91 3.16
N GLY A 70 8.88 -8.13 3.29
CA GLY A 70 8.01 -8.51 2.20
C GLY A 70 7.82 -7.37 1.20
N THR A 71 7.71 -7.72 -0.08
CA THR A 71 7.43 -6.75 -1.14
C THR A 71 6.04 -7.01 -1.68
N SER A 72 5.14 -6.05 -1.51
CA SER A 72 3.79 -6.15 -2.07
C SER A 72 3.82 -6.02 -3.61
N TRP A 73 2.78 -6.47 -4.27
CA TRP A 73 2.70 -6.48 -5.74
C TRP A 73 2.60 -5.09 -6.38
N SER A 74 2.32 -4.02 -5.62
CA SER A 74 2.34 -2.64 -6.15
C SER A 74 3.74 -2.08 -6.37
N THR A 75 4.78 -2.73 -5.84
CA THR A 75 6.18 -2.28 -5.91
C THR A 75 7.02 -3.06 -6.93
N GLN A 76 6.40 -3.93 -7.73
CA GLN A 76 6.98 -4.58 -8.92
C GLN A 76 6.37 -3.96 -10.18
#